data_AF-A0A817WQH2-F1
#
_entry.id   AF-A0A817WQH2-F1
#
_cell.length_a   1.000
_cell.length_b   1.000
_cell.length_c   1.000
_cell.angle_alpha   90.00
_cell.angle_beta   90.00
_cell.angle_gamma   90.00
#
_symmetry.space_group_name_H-M   'P 1'
#
loop_
_entity.id
_entity.type
_entity.pdbx_description
1 polymer ?
#
loop_
_entity_poly.entity_id
_entity_poly.type
_entity_poly.pdbx_seq_one_letter_code
_entity_poly.pdbx_strand_id
1 'polypeptide(L)'
;MKTLKRDTLESIYDMKRDMLYLRAIISPLKEIIIKLQKEEETQIMQESTNIYLKDLFDHVVQVNDSIDTYREMLASFIDFYMMLNSNAMNEVVKTLTIISTIFIPLTFISGVYGMNFQNMPELTYKYGYYIVLTVMASLAMFMLACFKRKRWF
;
A
#
# COMPACT_ATOMS: atom_id res chain seq x y z
N MET A 1 -15.17 1.09 -8.55
CA MET A 1 -14.08 0.54 -7.68
C MET A 1 -12.87 1.47 -7.50
N LYS A 2 -12.62 2.46 -8.40
CA LYS A 2 -11.51 3.44 -8.25
C LYS A 2 -11.79 4.57 -7.23
N THR A 3 -13.06 4.85 -6.93
CA THR A 3 -13.52 5.89 -5.98
C THR A 3 -13.31 5.48 -4.52
N LEU A 4 -13.73 4.27 -4.15
CA LEU A 4 -13.58 3.71 -2.80
C LEU A 4 -12.17 3.85 -2.18
N LYS A 5 -11.13 3.79 -3.02
CA LYS A 5 -9.71 3.90 -2.62
C LYS A 5 -9.32 5.31 -2.14
N ARG A 6 -9.84 6.35 -2.79
CA ARG A 6 -9.52 7.75 -2.45
C ARG A 6 -10.30 8.15 -1.20
N ASP A 7 -11.57 7.76 -1.15
CA ASP A 7 -12.49 8.01 -0.04
C ASP A 7 -11.98 7.36 1.27
N THR A 8 -11.39 6.16 1.19
CA THR A 8 -10.82 5.47 2.36
C THR A 8 -9.60 6.21 2.91
N LEU A 9 -8.69 6.68 2.04
CA LEU A 9 -7.50 7.41 2.48
C LEU A 9 -7.89 8.75 3.11
N GLU A 10 -8.84 9.45 2.50
CA GLU A 10 -9.41 10.70 3.03
C GLU A 10 -10.03 10.47 4.41
N SER A 11 -10.81 9.40 4.58
CA SER A 11 -11.39 9.02 5.87
C SER A 11 -10.31 8.76 6.95
N ILE A 12 -9.20 8.09 6.60
CA ILE A 12 -8.09 7.86 7.54
C ILE A 12 -7.40 9.18 7.92
N TYR A 13 -7.24 10.11 6.97
CA TYR A 13 -6.70 11.43 7.25
C TYR A 13 -7.63 12.26 8.14
N ASP A 14 -8.94 12.22 7.90
CA ASP A 14 -9.93 12.87 8.75
C ASP A 14 -9.90 12.31 10.17
N MET A 15 -9.88 10.99 10.34
CA MET A 15 -9.74 10.36 11.67
C MET A 15 -8.44 10.78 12.37
N LYS A 16 -7.31 10.86 11.64
CA LYS A 16 -6.04 11.31 12.19
C LYS A 16 -6.09 12.77 12.64
N ARG A 17 -6.81 13.62 11.89
CA ARG A 17 -7.06 15.01 12.24
C ARG A 17 -7.93 15.10 13.50
N ASP A 18 -8.98 14.29 13.60
CA ASP A 18 -9.87 14.27 14.76
C ASP A 18 -9.13 13.80 16.02
N MET A 19 -8.23 12.83 15.92
CA MET A 19 -7.35 12.44 17.03
C MET A 19 -6.44 13.58 17.49
N LEU A 20 -5.93 14.40 16.57
CA LEU A 20 -5.13 15.59 16.92
C LEU A 20 -5.97 16.64 17.65
N TYR A 21 -7.20 16.88 17.21
CA TYR A 21 -8.13 17.77 17.89
C TYR A 21 -8.47 17.26 19.30
N LEU A 22 -8.79 15.97 19.45
CA LEU A 22 -9.05 15.36 20.75
C LEU A 22 -7.85 15.51 21.69
N ARG A 23 -6.63 15.25 21.21
CA ARG A 23 -5.40 15.41 22.00
C ARG A 23 -5.24 16.85 22.49
N ALA A 24 -5.48 17.83 21.62
CA ALA A 24 -5.35 19.25 21.95
C ALA A 24 -6.34 19.69 23.05
N ILE A 25 -7.52 19.08 23.11
CA ILE A 25 -8.55 19.36 24.14
C ILE A 25 -8.27 18.61 25.43
N ILE A 26 -7.83 17.34 25.35
CA ILE A 26 -7.73 16.44 26.50
C ILE A 26 -6.39 16.55 27.22
N SER A 27 -5.29 16.86 26.52
CA SER A 27 -3.97 17.01 27.16
C SER A 27 -3.94 18.10 28.26
N PRO A 28 -4.53 19.30 28.07
CA PRO A 28 -4.57 20.34 29.11
C PRO A 28 -5.37 19.95 30.36
N LEU A 29 -6.31 19.00 30.27
CA LEU A 29 -7.12 18.58 31.42
C LEU A 29 -6.26 18.04 32.56
N LYS A 30 -5.11 17.42 32.25
CA LYS A 30 -4.15 16.95 33.26
C LYS A 30 -3.67 18.09 34.16
N GLU A 31 -3.28 19.21 33.56
CA GLU A 31 -2.79 20.37 34.32
C GLU A 31 -3.90 21.01 35.14
N ILE A 32 -5.13 21.04 34.62
CA ILE A 32 -6.30 21.56 35.34
C ILE A 32 -6.60 20.69 36.56
N ILE A 33 -6.61 19.37 36.41
CA ILE A 33 -6.86 18.44 37.53
C ILE A 33 -5.76 18.53 38.59
N ILE A 34 -4.48 18.65 38.18
CA ILE A 34 -3.37 18.86 39.12
C ILE A 34 -3.53 20.17 39.90
N LYS A 35 -3.98 21.26 39.26
CA LYS A 35 -4.25 22.53 39.95
C LYS A 35 -5.40 22.38 40.96
N LEU A 36 -6.48 21.71 40.57
CA LEU A 36 -7.61 21.46 41.46
C LEU A 36 -7.22 20.62 42.69
N GLN A 37 -6.41 19.57 42.49
CA GLN A 37 -5.89 18.75 43.60
C GLN A 37 -5.05 19.58 44.59
N LYS A 38 -4.24 20.53 44.09
CA LYS A 38 -3.43 21.42 44.94
C LYS A 38 -4.25 22.50 45.66
N GLU A 39 -5.31 23.01 45.03
CA GLU A 39 -6.20 23.99 45.66
C GLU A 39 -7.09 23.35 46.75
N GLU A 40 -7.52 22.10 46.57
CA GLU A 40 -8.24 21.33 47.60
C GLU A 40 -7.44 21.16 48.90
N GLU A 41 -6.11 21.01 48.83
CA GLU A 41 -5.24 20.97 50.02
C GLU A 41 -5.27 22.28 50.82
N THR A 42 -5.71 23.39 50.21
CA THR A 42 -5.62 24.74 50.79
C THR A 42 -6.94 25.35 51.25
N GLN A 43 -8.09 24.99 50.66
CA GLN A 43 -9.40 25.59 51.00
C GLN A 43 -10.61 24.63 50.82
N ILE A 44 -11.30 24.33 51.93
CA ILE A 44 -12.77 24.10 52.03
C ILE A 44 -13.38 22.86 51.32
N MET A 45 -12.62 21.88 50.81
CA MET A 45 -13.19 20.65 50.21
C MET A 45 -12.85 19.37 51.02
N GLN A 46 -13.82 18.46 51.12
CA GLN A 46 -13.70 17.20 51.89
C GLN A 46 -12.68 16.25 51.25
N GLU A 47 -11.91 15.51 52.07
CA GLU A 47 -10.96 14.44 51.63
C GLU A 47 -11.55 13.48 50.60
N SER A 48 -12.88 13.27 50.64
CA SER A 48 -13.59 12.44 49.66
C SER A 48 -13.47 12.93 48.22
N THR A 49 -13.28 14.24 47.99
CA THR A 49 -13.24 14.85 46.65
C THR A 49 -11.92 14.56 45.93
N ASN A 50 -10.81 14.55 46.67
CA ASN A 50 -9.48 14.24 46.17
C ASN A 50 -9.42 12.82 45.55
N ILE A 51 -10.12 11.85 46.16
CA ILE A 51 -10.24 10.48 45.62
C ILE A 51 -10.85 10.49 44.21
N TYR A 52 -11.92 11.25 44.00
CA TYR A 52 -12.56 11.35 42.68
C TYR A 52 -11.70 12.14 41.67
N LEU A 53 -10.97 13.17 42.11
CA LEU A 53 -10.03 13.89 41.24
C LEU A 53 -8.86 13.01 40.80
N LYS A 54 -8.37 12.12 41.68
CA LYS A 54 -7.33 11.16 41.33
C LYS A 54 -7.81 10.16 40.29
N ASP A 55 -9.00 9.60 40.48
CA ASP A 55 -9.62 8.70 39.49
C ASP A 55 -9.85 9.41 38.14
N LEU A 56 -10.30 10.67 38.16
CA LEU A 56 -10.42 11.48 36.95
C LEU A 56 -9.07 11.71 36.27
N PHE A 57 -8.00 11.96 37.04
CA PHE A 57 -6.65 12.09 36.51
C PHE A 57 -6.20 10.82 35.79
N ASP A 58 -6.39 9.66 36.42
CA ASP A 58 -6.01 8.36 35.86
C ASP A 58 -6.78 8.08 34.55
N HIS A 59 -8.08 8.39 34.50
CA HIS A 59 -8.88 8.30 33.28
C HIS A 59 -8.37 9.23 32.17
N VAL A 60 -8.02 10.48 32.48
CA VAL A 60 -7.47 11.41 31.49
C VAL A 60 -6.12 10.93 30.95
N VAL A 61 -5.28 10.33 31.79
CA VAL A 61 -4.03 9.69 31.35
C VAL A 61 -4.34 8.54 30.39
N GLN A 62 -5.22 7.63 30.78
CA GLN A 62 -5.61 6.48 29.95
C GLN A 62 -6.18 6.89 28.58
N VAL A 63 -7.00 7.94 28.55
CA VAL A 63 -7.55 8.47 27.29
C VAL A 63 -6.45 9.08 26.41
N ASN A 64 -5.50 9.83 26.99
CA ASN A 64 -4.37 10.36 26.22
C ASN A 64 -3.52 9.23 25.60
N ASP A 65 -3.24 8.18 26.37
CA ASP A 65 -2.47 7.02 25.89
C ASP A 65 -3.21 6.28 24.78
N SER A 66 -4.54 6.17 24.90
CA SER A 66 -5.41 5.60 23.86
C SER A 66 -5.39 6.44 22.58
N ILE A 67 -5.45 7.76 22.69
CA ILE A 67 -5.34 8.67 21.54
C ILE A 67 -4.00 8.49 20.82
N ASP A 68 -2.90 8.43 21.57
CA ASP A 68 -1.59 8.25 20.95
C ASP A 68 -1.46 6.86 20.29
N THR A 69 -2.00 5.80 20.91
CA THR A 69 -2.10 4.46 20.31
C THR A 69 -2.90 4.48 19.00
N TYR A 70 -4.07 5.12 18.98
CA TYR A 70 -4.88 5.20 17.76
C TYR A 70 -4.21 6.01 16.66
N ARG A 71 -3.46 7.06 17.00
CA ARG A 71 -2.68 7.83 16.03
C ARG A 71 -1.58 6.99 15.38
N GLU A 72 -0.91 6.15 16.15
CA GLU A 72 0.09 5.20 15.64
C GLU A 72 -0.55 4.14 14.73
N MET A 73 -1.70 3.58 15.12
CA MET A 73 -2.45 2.64 14.29
C MET A 73 -2.89 3.28 12.96
N LEU A 74 -3.42 4.51 13.00
CA LEU A 74 -3.82 5.24 11.79
C LEU A 74 -2.62 5.50 10.87
N ALA A 75 -1.46 5.83 11.42
CA ALA A 75 -0.23 5.96 10.63
C ALA A 75 0.16 4.62 9.97
N SER A 76 0.12 3.52 10.74
CA SER A 76 0.38 2.18 10.22
C SER A 76 -0.59 1.78 9.11
N PHE A 77 -1.87 2.16 9.20
CA PHE A 77 -2.84 1.90 8.14
C PHE A 77 -2.56 2.68 6.85
N ILE A 78 -2.05 3.90 6.94
CA ILE A 78 -1.61 4.66 5.75
C ILE A 78 -0.47 3.90 5.06
N ASP A 79 0.53 3.46 5.82
CA ASP A 79 1.68 2.72 5.29
C ASP A 79 1.25 1.38 4.68
N PHE A 80 0.36 0.65 5.36
CA PHE A 80 -0.22 -0.59 4.86
C PHE A 80 -1.01 -0.37 3.56
N TYR A 81 -1.80 0.69 3.47
CA TYR A 81 -2.53 1.06 2.26
C TYR A 81 -1.57 1.38 1.10
N MET A 82 -0.50 2.13 1.35
CA MET A 82 0.53 2.40 0.35
C MET A 82 1.21 1.11 -0.13
N MET A 83 1.52 0.19 0.78
CA MET A 83 2.08 -1.12 0.46
C MET A 83 1.13 -1.93 -0.45
N LEU A 84 -0.16 -1.99 -0.12
CA LEU A 84 -1.16 -2.69 -0.95
C LEU A 84 -1.23 -2.08 -2.36
N ASN A 85 -1.19 -0.75 -2.46
CA ASN A 85 -1.21 -0.08 -3.76
C ASN A 85 0.06 -0.35 -4.58
N SER A 86 1.22 -0.37 -3.92
CA SER A 86 2.50 -0.75 -4.54
C SER A 86 2.48 -2.20 -5.04
N ASN A 87 1.97 -3.14 -4.24
CA ASN A 87 1.81 -4.54 -4.64
C ASN A 87 0.89 -4.70 -5.86
N ALA A 88 -0.23 -3.98 -5.89
CA ALA A 88 -1.12 -3.98 -7.04
C ALA A 88 -0.43 -3.43 -8.29
N MET A 89 0.38 -2.37 -8.15
CA MET A 89 1.18 -1.83 -9.26
C MET A 89 2.22 -2.85 -9.75
N ASN A 90 2.91 -3.52 -8.83
CA ASN A 90 3.90 -4.55 -9.16
C ASN A 90 3.26 -5.70 -9.95
N GLU A 91 2.06 -6.15 -9.59
CA GLU A 91 1.34 -7.19 -10.34
C GLU A 91 0.93 -6.72 -11.74
N VAL A 92 0.50 -5.47 -11.90
CA VAL A 92 0.21 -4.89 -13.23
C VAL A 92 1.47 -4.84 -14.10
N VAL A 93 2.59 -4.33 -13.55
CA VAL A 93 3.87 -4.25 -14.26
C VAL A 93 4.41 -5.63 -14.61
N LYS A 94 4.29 -6.59 -13.69
CA LYS A 94 4.67 -7.99 -13.91
C LYS A 94 3.88 -8.60 -15.07
N THR A 95 2.57 -8.40 -15.11
CA THR A 95 1.71 -8.87 -16.20
C THR A 95 2.12 -8.26 -17.54
N LEU A 96 2.32 -6.94 -17.59
CA LEU A 96 2.77 -6.25 -18.80
C LEU A 96 4.15 -6.73 -19.26
N THR A 97 5.06 -6.99 -18.31
CA THR A 97 6.41 -7.48 -18.59
C THR A 97 6.38 -8.88 -19.18
N ILE A 98 5.59 -9.80 -18.60
CA ILE A 98 5.44 -11.16 -19.13
C ILE A 98 4.96 -11.13 -20.59
N ILE A 99 3.92 -10.34 -20.88
CA ILE A 99 3.41 -10.17 -22.24
C ILE A 99 4.52 -9.60 -23.15
N SER A 100 5.16 -8.51 -22.73
CA SER A 100 6.19 -7.82 -23.54
C SER A 100 7.39 -8.72 -23.83
N THR A 101 7.91 -9.44 -22.84
CA THR A 101 9.06 -10.35 -23.02
C THR A 101 8.76 -11.48 -23.99
N ILE A 102 7.51 -11.92 -24.11
CA ILE A 102 7.09 -12.91 -25.11
C ILE A 102 7.00 -12.25 -26.49
N PHE A 103 6.34 -11.09 -26.60
CA PHE A 103 6.09 -10.46 -27.90
C PHE A 103 7.32 -9.80 -28.53
N ILE A 104 8.22 -9.17 -27.76
CA ILE A 104 9.40 -8.47 -28.30
C ILE A 104 10.25 -9.35 -29.23
N PRO A 105 10.73 -10.55 -28.84
CA PRO A 105 11.53 -11.40 -29.72
C PRO A 105 10.71 -11.94 -30.90
N LEU A 106 9.42 -12.22 -30.70
CA LEU A 106 8.54 -12.69 -31.78
C LEU A 106 8.33 -11.61 -32.84
N THR A 107 8.04 -10.38 -32.42
CA THR A 107 7.89 -9.22 -33.28
C THR A 107 9.20 -8.88 -33.98
N PHE A 108 10.36 -9.05 -33.30
CA PHE A 108 11.66 -8.90 -33.94
C PHE A 108 11.86 -9.90 -35.07
N ILE A 109 11.58 -11.18 -34.85
CA ILE A 109 11.66 -12.22 -35.90
C ILE A 109 10.72 -11.86 -37.07
N SER A 110 9.46 -11.58 -36.77
CA SER A 110 8.49 -11.17 -37.79
C SER A 110 8.92 -9.91 -38.54
N GLY A 111 9.55 -8.95 -37.86
CA GLY A 111 10.06 -7.73 -38.44
C GLY A 111 11.21 -8.00 -39.39
N VAL A 112 12.18 -8.85 -39.00
CA VAL A 112 13.30 -9.27 -39.83
C VAL A 112 12.82 -9.95 -41.11
N TYR A 113 11.89 -10.91 -41.01
CA TYR A 113 11.31 -11.60 -42.16
C TYR A 113 10.29 -10.74 -42.95
N GLY A 114 9.85 -9.62 -42.39
CA GLY A 114 9.01 -8.63 -43.06
C GLY A 114 9.81 -7.59 -43.87
N MET A 115 11.14 -7.63 -43.82
CA MET A 115 12.00 -6.73 -44.59
C MET A 115 12.08 -7.20 -46.06
N ASN A 116 11.93 -6.27 -47.01
CA ASN A 116 11.99 -6.54 -48.46
C ASN A 116 13.41 -6.78 -49.00
N PHE A 117 14.17 -7.72 -48.43
CA PHE A 117 15.50 -8.07 -48.95
C PHE A 117 15.42 -9.12 -50.07
N GLN A 118 16.16 -8.87 -51.15
CA GLN A 118 16.15 -9.71 -52.37
C GLN A 118 16.94 -11.03 -52.22
N ASN A 119 17.93 -11.07 -51.31
CA ASN A 119 18.76 -12.24 -51.01
C ASN A 119 18.54 -12.73 -49.57
N MET A 120 17.38 -13.34 -49.30
CA MET A 120 17.15 -14.14 -48.09
C MET A 120 17.08 -15.62 -48.46
N PRO A 121 18.17 -16.41 -48.26
CA PRO A 121 18.21 -17.82 -48.65
C PRO A 121 17.17 -18.67 -47.90
N GLU A 122 16.68 -18.24 -46.72
CA GLU A 122 15.60 -18.94 -46.01
C GLU A 122 14.21 -18.77 -46.68
N LEU A 123 14.02 -17.73 -47.51
CA LEU A 123 12.72 -17.40 -48.13
C LEU A 123 12.40 -18.27 -49.36
N THR A 124 13.43 -18.71 -50.09
CA THR A 124 13.31 -19.62 -51.24
C THR A 124 13.13 -21.08 -50.82
N TYR A 125 13.25 -21.41 -49.53
CA TYR A 125 13.05 -22.76 -49.01
C TYR A 125 11.55 -23.08 -48.87
N LYS A 126 11.10 -24.18 -49.49
CA LYS A 126 9.67 -24.59 -49.54
C LYS A 126 8.98 -24.67 -48.17
N TYR A 127 9.75 -24.95 -47.11
CA TYR A 127 9.24 -25.06 -45.73
C TYR A 127 9.70 -23.93 -44.80
N GLY A 128 10.38 -22.89 -45.30
CA GLY A 128 10.94 -21.80 -44.48
C GLY A 128 9.90 -21.13 -43.59
N TYR A 129 8.71 -20.85 -44.15
CA TYR A 129 7.58 -20.28 -43.41
C TYR A 129 7.14 -21.13 -42.20
N TYR A 130 7.01 -22.45 -42.40
CA TYR A 130 6.59 -23.39 -41.34
C TYR A 130 7.68 -23.56 -40.28
N ILE A 131 8.95 -23.55 -40.67
CA ILE A 131 10.09 -23.62 -39.74
C ILE A 131 10.11 -22.39 -38.83
N VAL A 132 10.00 -21.18 -39.40
CA VAL A 132 9.99 -19.92 -38.62
C VAL A 132 8.81 -19.88 -37.65
N LEU A 133 7.61 -20.27 -38.09
CA LEU A 133 6.44 -20.38 -37.20
C LEU A 133 6.67 -21.37 -36.05
N THR A 134 7.30 -22.51 -36.33
CA THR A 134 7.61 -23.52 -35.30
C THR A 134 8.64 -23.00 -34.29
N VAL A 135 9.66 -22.26 -34.76
CA VAL A 135 10.65 -21.61 -33.90
C VAL A 135 9.99 -20.53 -33.03
N MET A 136 9.12 -19.70 -33.60
CA MET A 136 8.38 -18.68 -32.86
C MET A 136 7.46 -19.30 -31.80
N ALA A 137 6.70 -20.33 -32.15
CA ALA A 137 5.82 -21.03 -31.22
C ALA A 137 6.60 -21.72 -30.08
N SER A 138 7.73 -22.36 -30.40
CA SER A 138 8.57 -23.01 -29.39
C SER A 138 9.23 -22.00 -28.44
N LEU A 139 9.66 -20.84 -28.94
CA LEU A 139 10.22 -19.76 -28.13
C LEU A 139 9.17 -19.15 -27.18
N ALA A 140 7.94 -18.94 -27.67
CA ALA A 140 6.83 -18.47 -26.84
C ALA A 140 6.50 -19.47 -25.72
N MET A 141 6.41 -20.76 -26.06
CA MET A 141 6.12 -21.83 -25.10
C MET A 141 7.24 -21.99 -24.07
N PHE A 142 8.51 -21.87 -24.49
CA PHE A 142 9.67 -21.89 -23.61
C PHE A 142 9.62 -20.74 -22.60
N MET A 143 9.36 -19.51 -23.05
CA MET A 143 9.23 -18.34 -22.17
C MET A 143 8.09 -18.52 -21.16
N LEU A 144 6.92 -19.00 -21.59
CA LEU A 144 5.78 -19.29 -20.71
C LEU A 144 6.14 -20.34 -19.65
N ALA A 145 6.83 -21.41 -20.03
CA ALA A 145 7.30 -22.44 -19.11
C ALA A 145 8.31 -21.88 -18.09
N CYS A 146 9.24 -21.02 -18.52
CA CYS A 146 10.17 -20.33 -17.64
C CYS A 146 9.45 -19.43 -16.62
N PHE A 147 8.47 -18.63 -17.04
CA PHE A 147 7.69 -17.78 -16.13
C PHE A 147 6.85 -18.59 -15.14
N LYS A 148 6.25 -19.70 -15.59
CA LYS A 148 5.51 -20.62 -14.73
C LYS A 148 6.42 -21.26 -13.67
N ARG A 149 7.63 -21.70 -14.05
CA ARG A 149 8.60 -22.31 -13.12
C ARG A 149 9.11 -21.32 -12.07
N LYS A 150 9.24 -20.04 -12.42
CA LYS A 150 9.67 -18.98 -11.49
C LYS A 150 8.57 -18.49 -10.55
N ARG A 151 7.35 -19.04 -10.58
CA ARG A 151 6.18 -18.56 -9.82
C ARG A 151 5.89 -17.07 -10.06
N TRP A 152 6.11 -16.62 -11.29
CA TRP A 152 5.66 -15.29 -11.71
C TRP A 152 4.16 -15.29 -12.04
N PHE A 153 3.52 -16.46 -11.97
CA PHE A 153 2.08 -16.66 -11.93
C PHE A 153 1.63 -16.89 -10.49
#